data_AF-A0A3B1CH84-F1
#
_entry.id   AF-A0A3B1CH84-F1
#
_cell.length_a   1.000
_cell.length_b   1.000
_cell.length_c   1.000
_cell.angle_alpha   90.00
_cell.angle_beta   90.00
_cell.angle_gamma   90.00
#
_symmetry.space_group_name_H-M   'P 1'
#
loop_
_entity.id
_entity.type
_entity.pdbx_description
1 polymer ?
#
loop_
_entity_poly.entity_id
_entity_poly.type
_entity_poly.pdbx_seq_one_letter_code
_entity_poly.pdbx_strand_id
1 'polypeptide(L)'
;MPDFSTIANFIASMAEEITPLFRNILLICDDMGLIGKNMFAIDGCKLSSNASKEWSGTRVDFQKKREKIELTIKHILNLHRDSDKNKEQSESLNKRQEKQIKKLQKKSEKILNWLKTNEEKIGKTGKAIKSNITDNESAKMPSSHGVIQGYNGIATADDKHQVVVSAEALGSGSEHDQLKPIIELSLEHLESIAKPDTAKKAERSTDIAWD
;
A
#
# COMPACT_ATOMS: atom_id res chain seq x y z
N MET A 1 -18.68 4.73 20.85
CA MET A 1 -18.39 4.40 19.44
C MET A 1 -17.02 3.76 19.40
N PRO A 2 -16.83 2.57 18.81
CA PRO A 2 -15.51 1.97 18.69
C PRO A 2 -14.57 2.93 17.93
N ASP A 3 -13.28 2.93 18.29
CA ASP A 3 -12.29 3.72 17.58
C ASP A 3 -11.98 3.09 16.21
N PHE A 4 -11.29 3.85 15.34
CA PHE A 4 -10.93 3.38 14.00
C PHE A 4 -10.07 2.10 14.06
N SER A 5 -9.22 1.95 15.07
CA SER A 5 -8.35 0.79 15.27
C SER A 5 -9.16 -0.48 15.51
N THR A 6 -10.23 -0.38 16.30
CA THR A 6 -11.13 -1.50 16.60
C THR A 6 -11.85 -1.96 15.33
N ILE A 7 -12.35 -1.02 14.53
CA ILE A 7 -13.02 -1.33 13.25
C ILE A 7 -12.03 -1.93 12.24
N ALA A 8 -10.83 -1.36 12.12
CA ALA A 8 -9.80 -1.86 11.22
C ALA A 8 -9.36 -3.28 11.58
N ASN A 9 -9.16 -3.57 12.87
CA ASN A 9 -8.81 -4.90 13.34
C ASN A 9 -9.93 -5.91 13.06
N PHE A 10 -11.19 -5.53 13.26
CA PHE A 10 -12.35 -6.38 12.94
C PHE A 10 -12.39 -6.73 11.45
N ILE A 11 -12.30 -5.73 10.57
CA ILE A 11 -12.28 -5.93 9.12
C ILE A 11 -11.10 -6.80 8.71
N ALA A 12 -9.90 -6.54 9.25
CA ALA A 12 -8.71 -7.33 8.95
C ALA A 12 -8.82 -8.79 9.40
N SER A 13 -9.51 -9.05 10.53
CA SER A 13 -9.72 -10.42 11.02
C SER A 13 -10.81 -11.20 10.31
N MET A 14 -11.69 -10.52 9.56
CA MET A 14 -12.84 -11.10 8.85
C MET A 14 -12.79 -10.81 7.35
N ALA A 15 -11.59 -10.85 6.78
CA ALA A 15 -11.36 -10.47 5.39
C ALA A 15 -12.13 -11.36 4.40
N GLU A 16 -12.40 -12.62 4.75
CA GLU A 16 -13.14 -13.56 3.90
C GLU A 16 -14.66 -13.31 3.94
N GLU A 17 -15.19 -12.85 5.08
CA GLU A 17 -16.61 -12.65 5.32
C GLU A 17 -17.10 -11.24 5.00
N ILE A 18 -16.22 -10.23 5.07
CA ILE A 18 -16.59 -8.83 4.86
C ILE A 18 -17.09 -8.56 3.44
N THR A 19 -16.50 -9.22 2.44
CA THR A 19 -16.88 -9.05 1.04
C THR A 19 -18.30 -9.58 0.76
N PRO A 20 -18.65 -10.84 1.13
CA PRO A 20 -20.04 -11.31 1.04
C PRO A 20 -21.03 -10.43 1.82
N LEU A 21 -20.67 -9.98 3.03
CA LEU A 21 -21.53 -9.12 3.83
C LEU A 21 -21.81 -7.78 3.13
N PHE A 22 -20.78 -7.16 2.56
CA PHE A 22 -20.91 -5.93 1.79
C PHE A 22 -21.83 -6.12 0.58
N ARG A 23 -21.69 -7.23 -0.17
CA ARG A 23 -22.60 -7.56 -1.28
C ARG A 23 -24.05 -7.72 -0.82
N ASN A 24 -24.29 -8.36 0.32
CA ASN A 24 -25.64 -8.48 0.89
C ASN A 24 -26.25 -7.12 1.24
N ILE A 25 -25.44 -6.19 1.76
CA ILE A 25 -25.89 -4.81 2.02
C ILE A 25 -26.29 -4.13 0.71
N LEU A 26 -25.46 -4.25 -0.34
CA LEU A 26 -25.79 -3.70 -1.65
C LEU A 26 -27.07 -4.29 -2.24
N LEU A 27 -27.29 -5.59 -2.08
CA LEU A 27 -28.51 -6.26 -2.53
C LEU A 27 -29.76 -5.67 -1.85
N ILE A 28 -29.70 -5.47 -0.53
CA ILE A 28 -30.81 -4.85 0.22
C ILE A 28 -31.03 -3.41 -0.25
N CYS A 29 -29.96 -2.64 -0.45
CA CYS A 29 -30.06 -1.27 -0.97
C CYS A 29 -30.68 -1.24 -2.38
N ASP A 30 -30.34 -2.19 -3.25
CA ASP A 30 -30.92 -2.31 -4.59
C ASP A 30 -32.41 -2.69 -4.54
N ASP A 31 -32.78 -3.65 -3.68
CA ASP A 31 -34.17 -4.07 -3.46
C ASP A 31 -35.05 -2.93 -2.92
N MET A 32 -34.47 -2.06 -2.10
CA MET A 32 -35.12 -0.84 -1.61
C MET A 32 -35.12 0.30 -2.63
N GLY A 33 -34.54 0.10 -3.81
CA GLY A 33 -34.44 1.10 -4.87
C GLY A 33 -33.53 2.28 -4.51
N LEU A 34 -32.56 2.09 -3.60
CA LEU A 34 -31.63 3.12 -3.18
C LEU A 34 -30.49 3.35 -4.18
N ILE A 35 -30.20 2.36 -5.04
CA ILE A 35 -29.15 2.44 -6.07
C ILE A 35 -29.80 2.76 -7.42
N GLY A 36 -29.36 3.85 -8.06
CA GLY A 36 -29.86 4.30 -9.36
C GLY A 36 -29.21 3.61 -10.57
N LYS A 37 -27.92 3.26 -10.47
CA LYS A 37 -27.08 2.65 -11.51
C LYS A 37 -26.90 3.53 -12.77
N ASN A 38 -27.01 4.86 -12.62
CA ASN A 38 -26.94 5.80 -13.75
C ASN A 38 -25.61 6.58 -13.78
N MET A 39 -25.26 7.22 -12.67
CA MET A 39 -24.04 8.00 -12.53
C MET A 39 -23.29 7.54 -11.29
N PHE A 40 -21.97 7.40 -11.44
CA PHE A 40 -21.09 7.02 -10.34
C PHE A 40 -20.06 8.13 -10.10
N ALA A 41 -19.95 8.56 -8.84
CA ALA A 41 -18.91 9.44 -8.37
C ALA A 41 -17.75 8.62 -7.82
N ILE A 42 -16.53 8.88 -8.28
CA ILE A 42 -15.31 8.22 -7.80
C ILE A 42 -14.51 9.26 -7.03
N ASP A 43 -14.23 8.98 -5.76
CA ASP A 43 -13.40 9.82 -4.91
C ASP A 43 -12.21 9.02 -4.37
N GLY A 44 -11.08 9.70 -4.23
CA GLY A 44 -9.79 9.11 -3.88
C GLY A 44 -9.10 9.86 -2.75
N CYS A 45 -8.49 9.13 -1.81
CA CYS A 45 -7.67 9.71 -0.77
C CYS A 45 -6.34 8.97 -0.56
N LYS A 46 -5.32 9.71 -0.11
CA LYS A 46 -4.00 9.17 0.22
C LYS A 46 -3.98 8.67 1.65
N LEU A 47 -3.87 7.36 1.83
CA LEU A 47 -3.83 6.69 3.13
C LEU A 47 -2.38 6.34 3.48
N SER A 48 -1.91 6.75 4.66
CA SER A 48 -0.58 6.37 5.14
C SER A 48 -0.58 4.92 5.62
N SER A 49 0.45 4.16 5.23
CA SER A 49 0.71 2.81 5.75
C SER A 49 1.53 2.88 7.05
N ASN A 50 1.52 1.79 7.82
CA ASN A 50 2.45 1.62 8.95
C ASN A 50 3.85 1.19 8.49
N ALA A 51 4.35 1.80 7.40
CA ALA A 51 5.64 1.50 6.81
C ALA A 51 6.43 2.79 6.55
N SER A 52 7.72 2.77 6.90
CA SER A 52 8.59 3.92 6.68
C SER A 52 9.11 3.98 5.25
N LYS A 53 9.08 5.17 4.66
CA LYS A 53 9.71 5.48 3.37
C LYS A 53 11.23 5.29 3.33
N GLU A 54 11.89 5.17 4.49
CA GLU A 54 13.33 4.83 4.59
C GLU A 54 13.59 3.39 4.09
N TRP A 55 12.58 2.53 4.20
CA TRP A 55 12.62 1.13 3.80
C TRP A 55 12.03 0.88 2.42
N SER A 56 11.87 1.93 1.61
CA SER A 56 11.37 1.82 0.24
C SER A 56 12.51 1.92 -0.77
N GLY A 57 12.55 0.99 -1.71
CA GLY A 57 13.61 0.92 -2.74
C GLY A 57 13.43 -0.25 -3.69
N THR A 58 14.15 -0.22 -4.80
CA THR A 58 14.34 -1.39 -5.67
C THR A 58 15.34 -2.37 -5.02
N ARG A 59 15.50 -3.58 -5.58
CA ARG A 59 16.52 -4.52 -5.10
C ARG A 59 17.92 -3.93 -5.19
N VAL A 60 18.20 -3.20 -6.27
CA VAL A 60 19.47 -2.49 -6.48
C VAL A 60 19.68 -1.42 -5.39
N ASP A 61 18.64 -0.66 -5.06
CA ASP A 61 18.71 0.34 -3.97
C ASP A 61 19.02 -0.32 -2.63
N PHE A 62 18.39 -1.47 -2.34
CA PHE A 62 18.63 -2.23 -1.12
C PHE A 62 20.04 -2.83 -1.06
N GLN A 63 20.56 -3.38 -2.16
CA GLN A 63 21.94 -3.86 -2.24
C GLN A 63 22.94 -2.72 -1.95
N LYS A 64 22.79 -1.58 -2.63
CA LYS A 64 23.62 -0.39 -2.40
C LYS A 64 23.50 0.14 -0.97
N LYS A 65 22.28 0.13 -0.40
CA LYS A 65 22.05 0.55 0.99
C LYS A 65 22.79 -0.36 1.97
N ARG A 66 22.73 -1.68 1.74
CA ARG A 66 23.44 -2.67 2.56
C ARG A 66 24.96 -2.48 2.47
N GLU A 67 25.51 -2.33 1.27
CA GLU A 67 26.94 -2.09 1.05
C GLU A 67 27.44 -0.84 1.80
N LYS A 68 26.69 0.27 1.73
CA LYS A 68 27.01 1.49 2.49
C LYS A 68 27.00 1.25 4.00
N ILE A 69 26.05 0.48 4.51
CA ILE A 69 25.99 0.10 5.93
C ILE A 69 27.24 -0.70 6.32
N GLU A 70 27.62 -1.69 5.53
CA GLU A 70 28.82 -2.51 5.79
C GLU A 70 30.10 -1.69 5.75
N LEU A 71 30.24 -0.77 4.80
CA LEU A 71 31.38 0.17 4.74
C LEU A 71 31.43 1.05 6.00
N THR A 72 30.29 1.54 6.47
CA THR A 72 30.19 2.34 7.69
C THR A 72 30.60 1.53 8.92
N ILE A 73 30.17 0.28 9.03
CA ILE A 73 30.57 -0.63 10.12
C ILE A 73 32.09 -0.84 10.12
N LYS A 74 32.67 -1.16 8.96
CA LYS A 74 34.12 -1.35 8.81
C LYS A 74 34.90 -0.09 9.23
N HIS A 75 34.41 1.08 8.84
CA HIS A 75 35.02 2.35 9.21
C HIS A 75 35.01 2.55 10.74
N ILE A 76 33.88 2.35 11.40
CA ILE A 76 33.77 2.49 12.86
C ILE A 76 34.68 1.46 13.57
N LEU A 77 34.74 0.21 13.10
CA LEU A 77 35.62 -0.82 13.68
C LEU A 77 37.11 -0.47 13.55
N ASN A 78 37.53 0.12 12.43
CA ASN A 78 38.90 0.58 12.26
C ASN A 78 39.23 1.74 13.22
N LEU A 79 38.33 2.73 13.34
CA LEU A 79 38.49 3.82 14.32
C LEU A 79 38.60 3.29 15.76
N HIS A 80 37.82 2.26 16.09
CA HIS A 80 37.87 1.60 17.39
C HIS A 80 39.25 0.96 17.63
N ARG A 81 39.75 0.18 16.65
CA ARG A 81 41.07 -0.47 16.73
C ARG A 81 42.23 0.52 16.89
N ASP A 82 42.16 1.67 16.21
CA ASP A 82 43.20 2.70 16.32
C ASP A 82 43.13 3.41 17.67
N SER A 83 41.92 3.59 18.21
CA SER A 83 41.72 4.21 19.54
C SER A 83 42.16 3.31 20.68
N ASP A 84 41.96 1.98 20.56
CA ASP A 84 42.43 1.00 21.55
C ASP A 84 43.96 0.98 21.68
N LYS A 85 44.68 1.24 20.58
CA LYS A 85 46.14 1.39 20.60
C LYS A 85 46.60 2.64 21.36
N ASN A 86 45.77 3.68 21.39
CA ASN A 86 46.10 4.99 21.96
C ASN A 86 45.51 5.21 23.37
N LYS A 87 44.77 4.26 23.96
CA LYS A 87 44.26 4.24 25.36
C LYS A 87 43.48 5.48 25.85
N GLU A 88 43.00 6.36 24.98
CA GLU A 88 42.46 7.68 25.36
C GLU A 88 40.92 7.81 25.33
N GLN A 89 40.15 6.78 24.96
CA GLN A 89 38.68 6.91 24.89
C GLN A 89 37.95 6.56 26.18
N SER A 90 36.94 7.38 26.52
CA SER A 90 36.07 7.14 27.66
C SER A 90 35.13 5.96 27.42
N GLU A 91 34.83 5.21 28.48
CA GLU A 91 33.97 4.01 28.43
C GLU A 91 32.56 4.30 27.85
N SER A 92 32.07 5.52 28.03
CA SER A 92 30.77 5.95 27.49
C SER A 92 30.77 6.09 25.96
N LEU A 93 31.88 6.49 25.36
CA LEU A 93 32.04 6.57 23.90
C LEU A 93 32.08 5.18 23.28
N ASN A 94 32.83 4.24 23.88
CA ASN A 94 32.89 2.84 23.44
C ASN A 94 31.50 2.19 23.44
N LYS A 95 30.76 2.32 24.56
CA LYS A 95 29.39 1.81 24.67
C LYS A 95 28.44 2.42 23.62
N ARG A 96 28.62 3.68 23.25
CA ARG A 96 27.82 4.34 22.20
C ARG A 96 28.14 3.77 20.81
N GLN A 97 29.41 3.58 20.50
CA GLN A 97 29.87 3.03 19.22
C GLN A 97 29.44 1.57 19.05
N GLU A 98 29.56 0.74 20.08
CA GLU A 98 29.05 -0.64 20.07
C GLU A 98 27.54 -0.70 19.80
N LYS A 99 26.75 0.16 20.46
CA LYS A 99 25.31 0.26 20.23
C LYS A 99 25.00 0.68 18.79
N GLN A 100 25.81 1.59 18.22
CA GLN A 100 25.65 2.02 16.83
C GLN A 100 25.97 0.88 15.85
N ILE A 101 27.06 0.15 16.05
CA ILE A 101 27.43 -1.03 15.24
C ILE A 101 26.30 -2.07 15.28
N LYS A 102 25.82 -2.42 16.48
CA LYS A 102 24.71 -3.38 16.64
C LYS A 102 23.45 -2.93 15.90
N LYS A 103 23.10 -1.63 15.92
CA LYS A 103 21.97 -1.09 15.16
C LYS A 103 22.18 -1.20 13.64
N LEU A 104 23.39 -0.88 13.16
CA LEU A 104 23.72 -0.97 11.75
C LEU A 104 23.70 -2.42 11.25
N GLN A 105 24.26 -3.36 12.03
CA GLN A 105 24.20 -4.79 11.73
C GLN A 105 22.76 -5.29 11.60
N LYS A 106 21.89 -4.96 12.56
CA LYS A 106 20.45 -5.30 12.48
C LYS A 106 19.78 -4.73 11.24
N LYS A 107 20.12 -3.49 10.85
CA LYS A 107 19.61 -2.89 9.59
C LYS A 107 20.11 -3.65 8.36
N SER A 108 21.38 -4.04 8.33
CA SER A 108 21.98 -4.83 7.24
C SER A 108 21.32 -6.20 7.11
N GLU A 109 21.16 -6.92 8.22
CA GLU A 109 20.48 -8.21 8.30
C GLU A 109 19.03 -8.12 7.84
N LYS A 110 18.29 -7.08 8.26
CA LYS A 110 16.92 -6.85 7.81
C LYS A 110 16.83 -6.74 6.28
N ILE A 111 17.75 -5.99 5.66
CA ILE A 111 17.81 -5.85 4.20
C ILE A 111 18.17 -7.18 3.54
N LEU A 112 19.16 -7.88 4.09
CA LEU A 112 19.64 -9.14 3.55
C LEU A 112 18.56 -10.23 3.59
N ASN A 113 17.83 -10.33 4.69
CA ASN A 113 16.70 -11.26 4.81
C ASN A 113 15.62 -10.93 3.79
N TRP A 114 15.24 -9.66 3.65
CA TRP A 114 14.26 -9.25 2.65
C TRP A 114 14.69 -9.59 1.22
N LEU A 115 15.96 -9.32 0.86
CA LEU A 115 16.51 -9.67 -0.44
C LEU A 115 16.52 -11.19 -0.70
N LYS A 116 16.63 -12.03 0.32
CA LYS A 116 16.59 -13.48 0.17
C LYS A 116 15.18 -14.03 -0.04
N THR A 117 14.19 -13.43 0.63
CA THR A 117 12.83 -13.98 0.68
C THR A 117 11.85 -13.35 -0.31
N ASN A 118 12.21 -12.23 -0.91
CA ASN A 118 11.36 -11.51 -1.85
C ASN A 118 12.00 -11.46 -3.23
N GLU A 119 11.17 -11.35 -4.26
CA GLU A 119 11.60 -11.10 -5.63
C GLU A 119 11.59 -9.60 -5.95
N GLU A 120 11.89 -9.23 -7.20
CA GLU A 120 11.77 -7.84 -7.63
C GLU A 120 10.30 -7.49 -7.90
N LYS A 121 9.80 -6.40 -7.32
CA LYS A 121 8.46 -5.92 -7.63
C LYS A 121 8.47 -5.31 -9.03
N ILE A 122 7.77 -5.95 -9.98
CA ILE A 122 7.66 -5.50 -11.36
C ILE A 122 6.35 -4.72 -11.55
N GLY A 123 6.44 -3.53 -12.12
CA GLY A 123 5.27 -2.71 -12.45
C GLY A 123 4.63 -3.13 -13.78
N LYS A 124 3.49 -2.52 -14.11
CA LYS A 124 2.73 -2.79 -15.35
C LYS A 124 3.56 -2.65 -16.65
N THR A 125 4.61 -1.83 -16.64
CA THR A 125 5.49 -1.59 -17.79
C THR A 125 6.63 -2.61 -17.90
N GLY A 126 6.66 -3.65 -17.06
CA GLY A 126 7.74 -4.64 -17.02
C GLY A 126 9.02 -4.14 -16.33
N LYS A 127 9.03 -2.92 -15.81
CA LYS A 127 10.18 -2.33 -15.11
C LYS A 127 10.08 -2.55 -13.61
N ALA A 128 11.24 -2.68 -12.97
CA ALA A 128 11.35 -2.74 -11.51
C ALA A 128 10.78 -1.46 -10.88
N ILE A 129 9.87 -1.63 -9.93
CA ILE A 129 9.32 -0.57 -9.10
C ILE A 129 9.80 -0.73 -7.66
N LYS A 130 9.57 0.30 -6.84
CA LYS A 130 10.02 0.30 -5.45
C LYS A 130 9.15 -0.63 -4.62
N SER A 131 9.82 -1.55 -3.94
CA SER A 131 9.28 -2.33 -2.83
C SER A 131 9.39 -1.55 -1.51
N ASN A 132 8.73 -2.05 -0.47
CA ASN A 132 9.03 -1.66 0.90
C ASN A 132 9.27 -2.92 1.76
N ILE A 133 10.24 -2.84 2.67
CA ILE A 133 10.64 -4.00 3.47
C ILE A 133 9.56 -4.43 4.47
N THR A 134 8.81 -3.49 5.02
CA THR A 134 7.78 -3.77 6.04
C THR A 134 6.44 -4.08 5.40
N ASP A 135 6.07 -3.34 4.36
CA ASP A 135 4.77 -3.48 3.68
C ASP A 135 4.99 -3.41 2.16
N ASN A 136 5.23 -4.56 1.54
CA ASN A 136 5.58 -4.60 0.11
C ASN A 136 4.42 -4.25 -0.82
N GLU A 137 3.17 -4.30 -0.33
CA GLU A 137 2.00 -3.92 -1.11
C GLU A 137 1.89 -2.40 -1.21
N SER A 138 2.25 -1.67 -0.15
CA SER A 138 2.26 -0.20 -0.15
C SER A 138 3.20 0.42 -1.21
N ALA A 139 2.90 1.67 -1.61
CA ALA A 139 3.72 2.45 -2.53
C ALA A 139 4.17 3.79 -1.94
N LYS A 140 5.31 4.27 -2.43
CA LYS A 140 5.79 5.62 -2.14
C LYS A 140 5.08 6.61 -3.08
N MET A 141 4.30 7.53 -2.54
CA MET A 141 3.45 8.42 -3.33
C MET A 141 3.43 9.86 -2.82
N PRO A 142 3.26 10.86 -3.71
CA PRO A 142 3.05 12.24 -3.31
C PRO A 142 1.66 12.40 -2.66
N SER A 143 1.58 13.31 -1.71
CA SER A 143 0.37 13.74 -1.01
C SER A 143 0.44 15.25 -0.78
N SER A 144 -0.65 15.85 -0.33
CA SER A 144 -0.71 17.29 0.01
C SER A 144 0.31 17.72 1.07
N HIS A 145 0.75 16.80 1.93
CA HIS A 145 1.72 17.05 3.01
C HIS A 145 3.10 16.44 2.72
N GLY A 146 3.46 16.27 1.45
CA GLY A 146 4.73 15.71 0.99
C GLY A 146 4.63 14.24 0.60
N VAL A 147 5.73 13.50 0.72
CA VAL A 147 5.79 12.09 0.27
C VAL A 147 5.57 11.12 1.41
N ILE A 148 4.58 10.25 1.24
CA ILE A 148 4.21 9.17 2.16
C ILE A 148 4.54 7.79 1.56
N GLN A 149 4.57 6.78 2.43
CA GLN A 149 4.46 5.38 2.03
C GLN A 149 3.06 4.93 2.41
N GLY A 150 2.27 4.44 1.45
CA GLY A 150 0.84 4.28 1.68
C GLY A 150 0.09 3.62 0.53
N TYR A 151 -1.22 3.84 0.57
CA TYR A 151 -2.21 3.33 -0.37
C TYR A 151 -3.05 4.49 -0.89
N ASN A 152 -3.55 4.34 -2.10
CA ASN A 152 -4.62 5.18 -2.60
C ASN A 152 -5.94 4.49 -2.27
N GLY A 153 -6.71 5.03 -1.34
CA GLY A 153 -8.07 4.58 -1.06
C GLY A 153 -9.01 5.20 -2.07
N ILE A 154 -9.71 4.38 -2.85
CA ILE A 154 -10.70 4.85 -3.82
C ILE A 154 -12.06 4.29 -3.42
N ALA A 155 -13.10 5.11 -3.48
CA ALA A 155 -14.49 4.70 -3.31
C ALA A 155 -15.33 5.16 -4.50
N THR A 156 -16.30 4.34 -4.87
CA THR A 156 -17.29 4.65 -5.90
C THR A 156 -18.67 4.72 -5.26
N ALA A 157 -19.39 5.82 -5.46
CA ALA A 157 -20.74 6.03 -4.95
C ALA A 157 -21.75 6.26 -6.07
N ASP A 158 -22.95 5.69 -5.91
CA ASP A 158 -24.10 5.89 -6.79
C ASP A 158 -24.76 7.27 -6.57
N ASP A 159 -25.21 7.93 -7.63
CA ASP A 159 -25.74 9.29 -7.57
C ASP A 159 -27.07 9.42 -6.81
N LYS A 160 -27.93 8.40 -6.86
CA LYS A 160 -29.31 8.49 -6.38
C LYS A 160 -29.41 8.75 -4.87
N HIS A 161 -28.65 8.01 -4.07
CA HIS A 161 -28.60 8.17 -2.61
C HIS A 161 -27.18 8.13 -2.03
N GLN A 162 -26.14 8.28 -2.88
CA GLN A 162 -24.74 8.28 -2.44
C GLN A 162 -24.31 6.98 -1.75
N VAL A 163 -24.91 5.85 -2.18
CA VAL A 163 -24.54 4.52 -1.69
C VAL A 163 -23.18 4.15 -2.28
N VAL A 164 -22.21 3.84 -1.41
CA VAL A 164 -20.90 3.34 -1.84
C VAL A 164 -21.07 1.93 -2.39
N VAL A 165 -20.78 1.75 -3.68
CA VAL A 165 -20.92 0.47 -4.40
C VAL A 165 -19.60 -0.30 -4.50
N SER A 166 -18.47 0.37 -4.36
CA SER A 166 -17.14 -0.25 -4.29
C SER A 166 -16.17 0.63 -3.51
N ALA A 167 -15.19 0.00 -2.87
CA ALA A 167 -14.08 0.69 -2.24
C ALA A 167 -12.84 -0.22 -2.22
N GLU A 168 -11.66 0.34 -2.48
CA GLU A 168 -10.41 -0.40 -2.51
C GLU A 168 -9.21 0.46 -2.09
N ALA A 169 -8.21 -0.17 -1.46
CA ALA A 169 -6.95 0.47 -1.09
C ALA A 169 -5.81 -0.08 -1.96
N LEU A 170 -5.34 0.73 -2.90
CA LEU A 170 -4.38 0.30 -3.92
C LEU A 170 -2.98 0.84 -3.65
N GLY A 171 -2.01 -0.07 -3.57
CA GLY A 171 -0.60 0.20 -3.35
C GLY A 171 0.14 0.69 -4.60
N SER A 172 -0.43 1.66 -5.33
CA SER A 172 0.17 2.27 -6.52
C SER A 172 0.24 3.78 -6.39
N GLY A 173 1.36 4.37 -6.84
CA GLY A 173 1.59 5.81 -6.76
C GLY A 173 0.83 6.64 -7.81
N SER A 174 0.35 6.00 -8.88
CA SER A 174 -0.44 6.63 -9.94
C SER A 174 -1.92 6.31 -9.72
N GLU A 175 -2.75 7.36 -9.63
CA GLU A 175 -4.21 7.22 -9.50
C GLU A 175 -4.86 6.87 -10.85
N HIS A 176 -4.33 7.40 -11.96
CA HIS A 176 -4.86 7.14 -13.30
C HIS A 176 -4.91 5.64 -13.63
N ASP A 177 -3.92 4.89 -13.16
CA ASP A 177 -3.82 3.45 -13.38
C ASP A 177 -4.84 2.62 -12.58
N GLN A 178 -5.60 3.26 -11.69
CA GLN A 178 -6.53 2.62 -10.75
C GLN A 178 -8.00 2.83 -11.14
N LEU A 179 -8.29 3.73 -12.08
CA LEU A 179 -9.65 4.00 -12.54
C LEU A 179 -10.30 2.76 -13.19
N LYS A 180 -9.56 2.05 -14.04
CA LYS A 180 -10.07 0.84 -14.67
C LYS A 180 -10.39 -0.28 -13.65
N PRO A 181 -9.46 -0.65 -12.74
CA PRO A 181 -9.75 -1.62 -11.67
C PRO A 181 -10.99 -1.28 -10.84
N ILE A 182 -11.15 -0.01 -10.41
CA ILE A 182 -12.30 0.35 -9.57
C ILE A 182 -13.62 0.30 -10.35
N ILE A 183 -13.61 0.64 -11.64
CA ILE A 183 -14.80 0.51 -12.49
C ILE A 183 -15.16 -0.97 -12.65
N GLU A 184 -14.18 -1.83 -12.96
CA GLU A 184 -14.40 -3.27 -13.09
C GLU A 184 -14.95 -3.88 -11.79
N LEU A 185 -14.39 -3.50 -10.64
CA LEU A 185 -14.88 -3.93 -9.32
C LEU A 185 -16.31 -3.46 -9.05
N SER A 186 -16.64 -2.22 -9.43
CA SER A 186 -17.98 -1.65 -9.26
C SER A 186 -19.00 -2.41 -10.10
N LEU A 187 -18.65 -2.74 -11.35
CA LEU A 187 -19.50 -3.54 -12.24
C LEU A 187 -19.69 -4.95 -11.67
N GLU A 188 -18.63 -5.61 -11.21
CA GLU A 188 -18.72 -6.94 -10.60
C GLU A 188 -19.69 -6.96 -9.40
N HIS A 189 -19.59 -5.95 -8.51
CA HIS A 189 -20.49 -5.83 -7.37
C HIS A 189 -21.94 -5.64 -7.82
N LEU A 190 -22.20 -4.78 -8.80
CA LEU A 190 -23.55 -4.51 -9.32
C LEU A 190 -24.14 -5.70 -10.08
N GLU A 191 -23.32 -6.46 -10.82
CA GLU A 191 -23.73 -7.70 -11.48
C GLU A 191 -24.07 -8.79 -10.46
N SER A 192 -23.31 -8.88 -9.37
CA SER A 192 -23.55 -9.88 -8.32
C SER A 192 -24.89 -9.73 -7.60
N ILE A 193 -25.47 -8.52 -7.63
CA ILE A 193 -26.78 -8.22 -7.05
C ILE A 193 -27.88 -8.09 -8.10
N ALA A 194 -27.54 -8.17 -9.40
CA ALA A 194 -28.52 -8.07 -10.47
C ALA A 194 -29.41 -9.32 -10.51
N LYS A 195 -30.72 -9.11 -10.45
CA LYS A 195 -31.69 -10.19 -10.67
C LYS A 195 -31.64 -10.64 -12.14
N PRO A 196 -31.85 -11.95 -12.44
CA PRO A 196 -31.72 -12.49 -13.81
C PRO A 196 -32.66 -11.87 -14.87
N ASP A 197 -33.61 -11.00 -14.49
CA ASP A 197 -34.59 -10.41 -15.40
C ASP A 197 -34.26 -8.99 -15.92
N THR A 198 -33.14 -8.36 -15.52
CA THR A 198 -32.76 -7.03 -16.03
C THR A 198 -31.69 -7.05 -17.14
N ALA A 199 -31.11 -8.21 -17.44
CA ALA A 199 -30.01 -8.38 -18.41
C ALA A 199 -30.40 -8.11 -19.89
N LYS A 200 -31.66 -7.80 -20.22
CA LYS A 200 -32.10 -7.51 -21.60
C LYS A 200 -32.22 -6.02 -21.96
N LYS A 201 -31.83 -5.07 -21.10
CA LYS A 201 -31.98 -3.63 -21.40
C LYS A 201 -30.69 -2.82 -21.50
N ALA A 202 -29.52 -3.43 -21.33
CA ALA A 202 -28.23 -2.74 -21.39
C ALA A 202 -27.36 -3.19 -22.59
N GLU A 203 -27.95 -3.72 -23.66
CA GLU A 203 -27.24 -3.80 -24.94
C GLU A 203 -27.34 -2.45 -25.67
N ARG A 204 -26.16 -1.83 -25.82
CA ARG A 204 -25.81 -0.75 -26.76
C ARG A 204 -26.33 0.65 -26.43
N SER A 205 -25.58 1.34 -25.58
CA SER A 205 -25.31 2.78 -25.77
C SER A 205 -23.80 3.04 -25.61
N THR A 206 -22.99 2.29 -26.35
CA THR A 206 -21.60 2.68 -26.66
C THR A 206 -21.59 3.32 -28.04
N ASP A 207 -22.24 4.46 -28.17
CA ASP A 207 -22.02 5.44 -29.23
C ASP A 207 -21.81 6.79 -28.53
N ILE A 208 -20.67 6.93 -27.86
CA ILE A 208 -20.11 8.24 -27.54
C ILE A 208 -18.85 8.35 -28.38
N ALA A 209 -19.03 8.97 -29.55
CA ALA A 209 -17.96 9.43 -30.42
C ALA A 209 -17.06 10.38 -29.64
N TRP A 210 -15.76 10.13 -29.69
CA TRP A 210 -14.74 11.13 -29.39
C TRP A 210 -14.31 11.74 -30.72
N ASP A 211 -14.92 12.87 -31.07
CA ASP A 211 -14.30 13.90 -31.92
C ASP A 211 -13.58 14.92 -31.02
#